data_AF-A0A4Y7IVS5-F1
#
_entry.id   AF-A0A4Y7IVS5-F1
#
_cell.length_a   1.000
_cell.length_b   1.000
_cell.length_c   1.000
_cell.angle_alpha   90.00
_cell.angle_beta   90.00
_cell.angle_gamma   90.00
#
_symmetry.space_group_name_H-M   'P 1'
#
loop_
_entity.id
_entity.type
_entity.pdbx_description
1 polymer ?
#
loop_
_entity_poly.entity_id
_entity_poly.type
_entity_poly.pdbx_seq_one_letter_code
_entity_poly.pdbx_strand_id
1 'polypeptide(L)'
;MLDDLGFLLSWFPYIFFFFFFFFFFFFFFFFFFFFFFFFCNANKSSSSSASMLPKSYPFIGSSLALLANRHRHNQWAAEVLAVCRTNTYMLRYLGGCMVFTAYPENVKYISSSHLSNYPKGRVLKNIFNYFSLEMG
;
A
#
# COMPACT_ATOMS: atom_id res chain seq x y z
N MET A 1 27.36 8.12 53.24
CA MET A 1 26.68 6.81 53.07
C MET A 1 25.20 6.96 52.75
N LEU A 2 24.40 7.69 53.55
CA LEU A 2 22.99 7.98 53.22
C LEU A 2 22.86 9.00 52.06
N ASP A 3 23.76 9.98 51.99
CA ASP A 3 23.76 11.01 50.94
C ASP A 3 24.14 10.44 49.56
N ASP A 4 25.09 9.49 49.54
CA ASP A 4 25.50 8.80 48.31
C ASP A 4 24.36 7.96 47.72
N LEU A 5 23.55 7.36 48.60
CA LEU A 5 22.40 6.56 48.19
C LEU A 5 21.27 7.45 47.65
N GLY A 6 21.02 8.61 48.28
CA GLY A 6 20.02 9.58 47.82
C GLY A 6 20.35 10.17 46.45
N PHE A 7 21.62 10.47 46.20
CA PHE A 7 22.08 10.89 44.87
C PHE A 7 21.82 9.81 43.82
N LEU A 8 22.18 8.55 44.08
CA LEU A 8 21.94 7.45 43.14
C LEU A 8 20.45 7.16 42.93
N LEU A 9 19.62 7.25 43.98
CA LEU A 9 18.17 7.04 43.89
C LEU A 9 17.52 8.09 42.98
N SER A 10 18.04 9.31 42.95
CA SER A 10 17.53 10.38 42.09
C SER A 10 17.69 10.07 40.60
N TRP A 11 18.70 9.27 40.21
CA TRP A 11 18.94 8.87 38.82
C TRP A 11 18.06 7.70 38.36
N PHE A 12 17.56 6.89 39.29
CA PHE A 12 16.77 5.70 39.03
C PHE A 12 15.58 5.92 38.05
N PRO A 13 14.71 6.94 38.21
CA PRO A 13 13.58 7.15 37.30
C PRO A 13 14.02 7.49 35.88
N TYR A 14 15.13 8.22 35.70
CA TYR A 14 15.65 8.57 34.38
C TYR A 14 16.23 7.36 33.66
N ILE A 15 16.96 6.52 34.40
CA ILE A 15 17.50 5.26 33.88
C ILE A 15 16.35 4.34 33.46
N PHE A 16 15.35 4.15 34.33
CA PHE A 16 14.18 3.33 34.04
C PHE A 16 13.43 3.85 32.79
N PHE A 17 13.16 5.15 32.72
CA PHE A 17 12.48 5.76 31.59
C PHE A 17 13.26 5.59 30.27
N PHE A 18 14.58 5.79 30.30
CA PHE A 18 15.44 5.60 29.15
C PHE A 18 15.39 4.16 28.63
N PHE A 19 15.52 3.17 29.52
CA PHE A 19 15.43 1.75 29.14
C PHE A 19 14.04 1.38 28.61
N PHE A 20 12.97 1.86 29.24
CA PHE A 20 11.60 1.62 28.80
C PHE A 20 11.34 2.20 27.41
N PHE A 21 11.74 3.45 27.17
CA PHE A 21 11.59 4.11 25.88
C PHE A 21 12.40 3.41 24.79
N PHE A 22 13.67 3.09 25.06
CA PHE A 22 14.54 2.38 24.12
C PHE A 22 13.99 1.00 23.78
N PHE A 23 13.52 0.24 24.77
CA PHE A 23 12.92 -1.08 24.56
C PHE A 23 11.64 -0.99 23.71
N PHE A 24 10.75 -0.04 24.01
CA PHE A 24 9.52 0.16 23.24
C PHE A 24 9.82 0.55 21.78
N PHE A 25 10.76 1.47 21.58
CA PHE A 25 11.21 1.89 20.26
C PHE A 25 11.78 0.68 19.51
N PHE A 26 12.75 -0.03 20.08
CA PHE A 26 13.35 -1.23 19.49
C PHE A 26 12.28 -2.26 19.11
N PHE A 27 11.38 -2.61 20.03
CA PHE A 27 10.27 -3.53 19.77
C PHE A 27 9.49 -3.07 18.54
N PHE A 28 9.00 -1.82 18.53
CA PHE A 28 8.28 -1.23 17.40
C PHE A 28 9.03 -1.43 16.07
N PHE A 29 10.30 -1.03 15.95
CA PHE A 29 11.09 -1.23 14.72
C PHE A 29 11.18 -2.69 14.31
N PHE A 30 11.45 -3.60 15.24
CA PHE A 30 11.55 -5.03 14.94
C PHE A 30 10.23 -5.59 14.39
N PHE A 31 9.08 -5.20 14.95
CA PHE A 31 7.79 -5.58 14.37
C PHE A 31 7.63 -5.05 12.95
N PHE A 32 7.88 -3.76 12.69
CA PHE A 32 7.75 -3.25 11.31
C PHE A 32 8.70 -3.94 10.34
N PHE A 33 9.98 -4.09 10.68
CA PHE A 33 10.93 -4.75 9.80
C PHE A 33 10.53 -6.20 9.52
N PHE A 34 10.17 -7.00 10.53
CA PHE A 34 9.75 -8.37 10.31
C PHE A 34 8.41 -8.46 9.57
N PHE A 35 7.40 -7.65 9.93
CA PHE A 35 6.13 -7.64 9.21
C PHE A 35 6.31 -7.22 7.75
N PHE A 36 7.07 -6.16 7.45
CA PHE A 36 7.27 -5.73 6.06
C PHE A 36 8.12 -6.71 5.26
N PHE A 37 9.25 -7.20 5.79
CA PHE A 37 10.13 -8.09 5.04
C PHE A 37 9.56 -9.50 4.87
N PHE A 38 8.95 -10.11 5.90
CA PHE A 38 8.39 -11.45 5.79
C PHE A 38 7.12 -11.49 4.94
N PHE A 39 6.18 -10.54 5.11
CA PHE A 39 4.95 -10.54 4.32
C PHE A 39 5.17 -10.10 2.86
N CYS A 40 6.19 -9.27 2.57
CA CYS A 40 6.51 -8.91 1.19
C CYS A 40 7.26 -10.03 0.44
N ASN A 41 8.06 -10.86 1.13
CA ASN A 41 8.75 -11.99 0.49
C ASN A 41 7.93 -13.28 0.42
N ALA A 42 6.85 -13.41 1.20
CA ALA A 42 6.04 -14.64 1.25
C ALA A 42 5.27 -14.96 -0.04
N ASN A 43 5.19 -14.06 -1.02
CA ASN A 43 4.48 -14.32 -2.27
C ASN A 43 5.38 -14.80 -3.40
N LYS A 44 6.15 -15.86 -3.12
CA LYS A 44 6.69 -16.76 -4.14
C LYS A 44 6.09 -18.15 -3.96
N SER A 45 4.77 -18.27 -4.07
CA SER A 45 4.13 -19.56 -4.26
C SER A 45 3.17 -19.46 -5.45
N SER A 46 3.67 -20.01 -6.55
CA SER A 46 2.95 -20.69 -7.62
C SER A 46 1.43 -20.84 -7.43
N SER A 47 0.68 -20.38 -8.44
CA SER A 47 -0.41 -21.14 -9.05
C SER A 47 -1.26 -21.99 -8.09
N SER A 48 -2.29 -21.40 -7.49
CA SER A 48 -3.49 -22.17 -7.13
C SER A 48 -4.73 -21.29 -7.14
N SER A 49 -5.61 -21.64 -8.06
CA SER A 49 -6.86 -21.03 -8.50
C SER A 49 -7.96 -21.02 -7.43
N ALA A 50 -7.74 -20.41 -6.26
CA ALA A 50 -8.71 -20.48 -5.15
C ALA A 50 -9.27 -19.14 -4.64
N SER A 51 -8.78 -17.99 -5.11
CA SER A 51 -9.49 -16.71 -4.91
C SER A 51 -9.01 -15.67 -5.92
N MET A 52 -9.64 -15.65 -7.10
CA MET A 52 -9.25 -14.76 -8.20
C MET A 52 -9.57 -13.28 -7.91
N LEU A 53 -10.41 -13.02 -6.89
CA LEU A 53 -10.69 -11.69 -6.38
C LEU A 53 -9.86 -11.39 -5.13
N PRO A 54 -9.36 -10.15 -4.98
CA PRO A 54 -8.58 -9.79 -3.80
C PRO A 54 -9.44 -9.79 -2.53
N LYS A 55 -8.87 -10.36 -1.46
CA LYS A 55 -9.50 -10.38 -0.15
C LYS A 55 -9.46 -8.98 0.47
N SER A 56 -10.62 -8.47 0.87
CA SER A 56 -10.74 -7.19 1.57
C SER A 56 -10.83 -7.41 3.09
N TYR A 57 -9.90 -6.81 3.83
CA TYR A 57 -9.89 -6.83 5.30
C TYR A 57 -10.56 -5.55 5.85
N PRO A 58 -11.21 -5.59 7.03
CA PRO A 58 -12.01 -4.46 7.54
C PRO A 58 -11.20 -3.17 7.77
N PHE A 59 -9.92 -3.27 8.15
CA PHE A 59 -9.09 -2.10 8.46
C PHE A 59 -8.15 -1.69 7.33
N ILE A 60 -7.61 -2.66 6.59
CA ILE A 60 -6.55 -2.45 5.60
C ILE A 60 -7.09 -2.57 4.16
N GLY A 61 -8.35 -3.00 4.00
CA GLY A 61 -8.93 -3.32 2.70
C GLY A 61 -8.14 -4.42 2.01
N SER A 62 -7.99 -4.30 0.70
CA SER A 62 -7.23 -5.19 -0.19
C SER A 62 -5.78 -4.73 -0.39
N SER A 63 -5.22 -3.90 0.51
CA SER A 63 -3.85 -3.37 0.35
C SER A 63 -2.80 -4.47 0.27
N LEU A 64 -3.01 -5.59 0.97
CA LEU A 64 -2.11 -6.75 0.89
C LEU A 64 -2.09 -7.35 -0.53
N ALA A 65 -3.24 -7.39 -1.22
CA ALA A 65 -3.30 -7.87 -2.58
C ALA A 65 -2.60 -6.92 -3.57
N LEU A 66 -2.68 -5.61 -3.33
CA LEU A 66 -1.91 -4.62 -4.11
C LEU A 66 -0.40 -4.76 -3.89
N LEU A 67 0.04 -4.93 -2.64
CA LEU A 67 1.44 -5.10 -2.29
C LEU A 67 2.02 -6.40 -2.86
N ALA A 68 1.27 -7.50 -2.77
CA ALA A 68 1.63 -8.79 -3.34
C ALA A 68 1.83 -8.72 -4.87
N ASN A 69 0.95 -8.02 -5.56
CA ASN A 69 0.94 -7.93 -7.02
C ASN A 69 1.61 -6.66 -7.56
N ARG A 70 2.35 -5.89 -6.74
CA ARG A 70 2.97 -4.62 -7.14
C ARG A 70 3.84 -4.71 -8.40
N HIS A 71 4.53 -5.84 -8.57
CA HIS A 71 5.42 -6.10 -9.69
C HIS A 71 4.67 -6.34 -11.01
N ARG A 72 3.40 -6.75 -10.94
CA ARG A 72 2.56 -7.17 -12.06
C ARG A 72 1.17 -6.53 -11.99
N HIS A 73 1.08 -5.31 -11.45
CA HIS A 73 -0.20 -4.68 -11.12
C HIS A 73 -1.17 -4.60 -12.31
N ASN A 74 -0.68 -4.28 -13.51
CA ASN A 74 -1.52 -4.20 -14.72
C ASN A 74 -2.09 -5.56 -15.14
N GLN A 75 -1.25 -6.59 -15.22
CA GLN A 75 -1.68 -7.92 -15.62
C GLN A 75 -2.56 -8.58 -14.54
N TRP A 76 -2.24 -8.37 -13.27
CA TRP A 76 -3.11 -8.78 -12.17
C TRP A 76 -4.47 -8.06 -12.20
N ALA A 77 -4.50 -6.75 -12.47
CA ALA A 77 -5.76 -6.02 -12.63
C ALA A 77 -6.60 -6.56 -13.80
N ALA A 78 -5.97 -6.89 -14.93
CA ALA A 78 -6.64 -7.51 -16.07
C ALA A 78 -7.24 -8.87 -15.71
N GLU A 79 -6.52 -9.71 -14.95
CA GLU A 79 -7.04 -10.98 -14.44
C GLU A 79 -8.24 -10.79 -13.52
N VAL A 80 -8.20 -9.80 -12.62
CA VAL A 80 -9.33 -9.45 -11.74
C VAL A 80 -10.54 -8.98 -12.56
N LEU A 81 -10.31 -8.16 -13.59
CA LEU A 81 -11.38 -7.66 -14.47
C LEU A 81 -11.98 -8.77 -15.33
N ALA A 82 -11.18 -9.73 -15.80
CA ALA A 82 -11.65 -10.86 -16.60
C ALA A 82 -12.64 -11.77 -15.83
N VAL A 83 -12.55 -11.81 -14.50
CA VAL A 83 -13.50 -12.50 -13.63
C VAL A 83 -14.77 -11.70 -13.42
N CYS A 84 -14.66 -10.38 -13.44
CA CYS A 84 -15.79 -9.50 -13.18
C CYS A 84 -16.68 -9.41 -14.42
N ARG A 85 -17.94 -9.82 -14.30
CA ARG A 85 -18.91 -9.80 -15.40
C ARG A 85 -19.09 -8.43 -16.08
N THR A 86 -18.85 -7.35 -15.35
CA THR A 86 -19.00 -5.95 -15.81
C THR A 86 -17.68 -5.31 -16.28
N ASN A 87 -16.57 -6.06 -16.31
CA ASN A 87 -15.23 -5.55 -16.59
C ASN A 87 -14.88 -4.30 -15.77
N THR A 88 -15.45 -4.18 -14.56
CA THR A 88 -15.23 -3.05 -13.65
C THR A 88 -15.14 -3.61 -12.23
N TYR A 89 -14.08 -3.27 -11.52
CA TYR A 89 -13.82 -3.73 -10.16
C TYR A 89 -13.41 -2.56 -9.26
N MET A 90 -14.03 -2.47 -8.08
CA MET A 90 -13.67 -1.48 -7.07
C MET A 90 -12.85 -2.14 -5.98
N LEU A 91 -11.62 -1.65 -5.81
CA LEU A 91 -10.68 -2.12 -4.82
C LEU A 91 -10.54 -1.08 -3.71
N ARG A 92 -10.89 -1.47 -2.47
CA ARG A 92 -10.62 -0.65 -1.28
C ARG A 92 -9.23 -0.95 -0.75
N TYR A 93 -8.49 0.07 -0.33
CA TYR A 93 -7.18 -0.06 0.31
C TYR A 93 -7.09 0.90 1.51
N LEU A 94 -5.99 0.85 2.25
CA LEU A 94 -5.78 1.65 3.44
C LEU A 94 -5.81 3.15 3.06
N GLY A 95 -6.87 3.84 3.48
CA GLY A 95 -7.05 5.27 3.21
C GLY A 95 -7.67 5.62 1.85
N GLY A 96 -8.17 4.66 1.07
CA GLY A 96 -8.77 5.00 -0.23
C GLY A 96 -9.46 3.87 -1.00
N CYS A 97 -9.90 4.20 -2.21
CA CYS A 97 -10.51 3.29 -3.17
C CYS A 97 -9.87 3.49 -4.55
N MET A 98 -9.67 2.40 -5.28
CA MET A 98 -9.18 2.38 -6.65
C MET A 98 -10.18 1.64 -7.53
N VAL A 99 -10.56 2.25 -8.66
CA VAL A 99 -11.48 1.65 -9.61
C VAL A 99 -10.69 1.19 -10.83
N PHE A 100 -10.77 -0.10 -11.13
CA PHE A 100 -10.27 -0.68 -12.37
C PHE A 100 -11.45 -0.85 -13.33
N THR A 101 -11.31 -0.40 -14.57
CA THR A 101 -12.35 -0.56 -15.59
C THR A 101 -11.73 -0.87 -16.96
N ALA A 102 -12.26 -1.90 -17.61
CA ALA A 102 -12.05 -2.23 -19.01
C ALA A 102 -13.38 -2.17 -19.80
N TYR A 103 -14.44 -1.64 -19.21
CA TYR A 103 -15.70 -1.40 -19.91
C TYR A 103 -15.50 -0.31 -21.00
N PRO A 104 -15.79 -0.60 -22.29
CA PRO A 104 -15.39 0.26 -23.41
C PRO A 104 -16.00 1.66 -23.35
N GLU A 105 -17.24 1.82 -22.86
CA GLU A 105 -17.87 3.13 -22.71
C GLU A 105 -17.19 3.97 -21.61
N ASN A 106 -16.83 3.35 -20.49
CA ASN A 106 -16.11 4.04 -19.40
C ASN A 106 -14.72 4.48 -19.88
N VAL A 107 -14.01 3.60 -20.60
CA VAL A 107 -12.69 3.90 -21.14
C VAL A 107 -12.79 5.06 -22.14
N LYS A 108 -13.73 5.00 -23.08
CA LYS A 108 -13.96 6.05 -24.07
C LYS A 108 -14.33 7.39 -23.43
N TYR A 109 -15.25 7.36 -22.46
CA TYR A 109 -15.65 8.55 -21.71
C TYR A 109 -14.45 9.22 -21.01
N ILE A 110 -13.64 8.43 -20.28
CA ILE A 110 -12.46 8.91 -19.56
C ILE A 110 -11.39 9.42 -20.54
N SER A 111 -11.11 8.70 -21.64
CA SER A 111 -10.06 9.05 -22.59
C SER A 111 -10.39 10.28 -23.42
N SER A 112 -11.65 10.44 -23.82
CA SER A 112 -12.04 11.45 -24.81
C SER A 112 -12.50 12.77 -24.21
N SER A 113 -13.12 12.76 -23.03
CA SER A 113 -13.87 13.94 -22.57
C SER A 113 -13.45 14.47 -21.20
N HIS A 114 -12.97 13.63 -20.29
CA HIS A 114 -12.77 14.00 -18.88
C HIS A 114 -11.36 13.72 -18.36
N LEU A 115 -10.39 13.49 -19.24
CA LEU A 115 -9.02 13.11 -18.86
C LEU A 115 -8.32 14.18 -17.99
N SER A 116 -8.69 15.46 -18.13
CA SER A 116 -8.21 16.58 -17.30
C SER A 116 -8.78 16.57 -15.88
N ASN A 117 -9.96 15.96 -15.68
CA ASN A 117 -10.64 15.89 -14.40
C ASN A 117 -10.09 14.77 -13.50
N TYR A 118 -9.25 13.88 -14.03
CA TYR A 118 -8.60 12.83 -13.26
C TYR A 118 -7.20 13.28 -12.84
N PRO A 119 -6.90 13.38 -11.52
CA PRO A 119 -5.58 13.78 -11.05
C PRO A 119 -4.54 12.75 -11.49
N LYS A 120 -3.72 13.12 -12.48
CA LYS A 120 -2.61 12.30 -12.96
C LYS A 120 -1.44 12.42 -11.98
N GLY A 121 -0.82 11.29 -11.61
CA GLY A 121 0.43 11.30 -10.86
C GLY A 121 1.52 12.10 -11.60
N ARG A 122 2.49 12.66 -10.87
CA ARG A 122 3.57 13.50 -11.45
C ARG A 122 4.26 12.86 -12.67
N VAL A 123 4.45 11.54 -12.64
CA VAL A 123 5.04 10.76 -13.75
C VAL A 123 4.14 10.75 -14.99
N LEU A 124 2.84 10.52 -14.81
CA LEU A 124 1.87 10.52 -15.91
C LEU A 124 1.67 11.93 -16.48
N LYS A 125 1.76 12.97 -15.64
CA LYS A 125 1.66 14.37 -16.11
C LYS A 125 2.75 14.71 -17.11
N ASN A 126 3.98 14.25 -16.87
CA ASN A 126 5.10 14.48 -17.78
C ASN A 126 4.91 13.73 -19.10
N ILE A 127 4.62 12.42 -19.06
CA ILE A 127 4.44 11.58 -20.25
C ILE A 127 3.31 12.11 -21.15
N PHE A 128 2.18 12.51 -20.57
CA PHE A 128 1.07 13.06 -21.35
C PHE A 128 1.37 14.42 -21.96
N ASN A 129 2.11 15.29 -21.26
CA ASN A 129 2.54 16.56 -21.84
C ASN A 129 3.44 16.35 -23.06
N TYR A 130 4.32 15.34 -23.03
CA TYR A 130 5.12 14.98 -24.21
C TYR A 130 4.24 14.53 -25.38
N PHE A 131 3.30 13.59 -25.16
CA PHE A 131 2.41 13.13 -26.24
C PHE A 131 1.47 14.21 -26.79
N SER A 132 0.99 15.13 -25.94
CA SER A 132 0.14 16.26 -26.40
C SER A 132 0.91 17.33 -27.16
N LEU A 133 2.22 17.47 -26.95
CA LEU A 133 3.08 18.39 -27.71
C LEU A 133 3.53 17.79 -29.05
N GLU A 134 3.54 16.47 -29.17
CA GLU A 134 4.02 15.75 -30.36
C GLU A 134 2.90 15.47 -31.38
N MET A 135 1.63 15.56 -30.96
CA MET A 135 0.45 15.38 -31.81
C MET A 135 -0.31 16.69 -32.12
N GLY A 136 0.23 17.85 -31.75
CA GLY A 136 -0.28 19.18 -32.12
C GLY A 136 0.64 19.86 -33.11
#